data_AF-A0A9D5FU76-F1
#
_entry.id   AF-A0A9D5FU76-F1
#
_cell.length_a   1.000
_cell.length_b   1.000
_cell.length_c   1.000
_cell.angle_alpha   90.00
_cell.angle_beta   90.00
_cell.angle_gamma   90.00
#
_symmetry.space_group_name_H-M   'P 1'
#
loop_
_entity.id
_entity.type
_entity.pdbx_description
1 polymer ?
#
loop_
_entity_poly.entity_id
_entity_poly.type
_entity_poly.pdbx_seq_one_letter_code
_entity_poly.pdbx_strand_id
1 'polypeptide(L)'
;MAKNEFRSALTRMKRIWRSGLALCALLRAAGYVLVMLLCVGLLDYFLAFESLVRATLDVAVATIAGFLLLKWLAGISALDDEDAACRADDLVKSRRRSILSALELDNWLARERGEMHPLQAYLMDQSVEVAASDLGRLGFADHFPFRDLWQRIRVFAVQATVAVAVAALNADAAVTIVSRFSSPFLDIPP
;
A
#
# COMPACT_ATOMS: atom_id res chain seq x y z
N MET A 1 -22.98 -16.96 -16.99
CA MET A 1 -21.65 -16.49 -17.45
C MET A 1 -21.30 -15.16 -16.78
N ALA A 2 -22.19 -14.16 -16.83
CA ALA A 2 -22.03 -12.84 -16.20
C ALA A 2 -21.59 -12.82 -14.72
N LYS A 3 -22.12 -13.70 -13.85
CA LYS A 3 -21.69 -13.78 -12.43
C LYS A 3 -20.19 -14.07 -12.26
N ASN A 4 -19.66 -15.01 -13.04
CA ASN A 4 -18.25 -15.37 -12.98
C ASN A 4 -17.39 -14.22 -13.49
N GLU A 5 -17.87 -13.49 -14.49
CA GLU A 5 -17.20 -12.30 -15.03
C GLU A 5 -17.17 -11.15 -14.02
N PHE A 6 -18.29 -10.87 -13.33
CA PHE A 6 -18.37 -9.86 -12.27
C PHE A 6 -17.38 -10.13 -11.14
N ARG A 7 -17.42 -11.34 -10.54
CA ARG A 7 -16.51 -11.70 -9.45
C ARG A 7 -15.05 -11.70 -9.89
N SER A 8 -14.77 -12.19 -11.09
CA SER A 8 -13.41 -12.18 -11.66
C SER A 8 -12.89 -10.77 -11.84
N ALA A 9 -13.71 -9.88 -12.39
CA ALA A 9 -13.37 -8.47 -12.60
C ALA A 9 -13.14 -7.75 -11.25
N LEU A 10 -14.02 -7.96 -10.26
CA LEU A 10 -13.88 -7.35 -8.93
C LEU A 10 -12.63 -7.86 -8.22
N THR A 11 -12.37 -9.17 -8.29
CA THR A 11 -11.15 -9.79 -7.73
C THR A 11 -9.89 -9.23 -8.39
N ARG A 12 -9.90 -9.07 -9.72
CA ARG A 12 -8.78 -8.47 -10.46
C ARG A 12 -8.53 -7.04 -10.01
N MET A 13 -9.58 -6.22 -9.93
CA MET A 13 -9.48 -4.84 -9.42
C MET A 13 -8.91 -4.84 -7.99
N LYS A 14 -9.45 -5.66 -7.09
CA LYS A 14 -8.98 -5.78 -5.70
C LYS A 14 -7.51 -6.13 -5.62
N ARG A 15 -7.03 -7.06 -6.45
CA ARG A 15 -5.60 -7.44 -6.50
C ARG A 15 -4.71 -6.29 -6.97
N ILE A 16 -5.11 -5.57 -8.02
CA ILE A 16 -4.37 -4.40 -8.53
C ILE A 16 -4.34 -3.29 -7.50
N TRP A 17 -5.46 -3.05 -6.82
CA TRP A 17 -5.54 -2.02 -5.79
C TRP A 17 -4.67 -2.39 -4.59
N ARG A 18 -4.74 -3.64 -4.10
CA ARG A 18 -3.88 -4.15 -3.02
C ARG A 18 -2.39 -4.06 -3.36
N SER A 19 -1.97 -4.38 -4.59
CA SER A 19 -0.57 -4.27 -4.98
C SER A 19 -0.09 -2.82 -4.99
N GLY A 20 -0.93 -1.89 -5.46
CA GLY A 20 -0.63 -0.46 -5.38
C GLY A 20 -0.54 0.07 -3.95
N LEU A 21 -1.45 -0.37 -3.06
CA LEU A 21 -1.38 -0.02 -1.64
C LEU A 21 -0.15 -0.62 -0.95
N ALA A 22 0.25 -1.84 -1.31
CA ALA A 22 1.48 -2.46 -0.81
C ALA A 22 2.72 -1.66 -1.22
N LEU A 23 2.77 -1.20 -2.48
CA LEU A 23 3.84 -0.31 -2.95
C LEU A 23 3.86 1.02 -2.19
N CYS A 24 2.69 1.59 -1.90
CA CYS A 24 2.59 2.80 -1.07
C CYS A 24 3.10 2.55 0.36
N ALA A 25 2.81 1.40 0.94
CA ALA A 25 3.30 1.01 2.26
C ALA A 25 4.82 0.83 2.28
N LEU A 26 5.40 0.22 1.24
CA LEU A 26 6.85 0.08 1.08
C LEU A 26 7.56 1.43 0.97
N LEU A 27 7.08 2.34 0.12
CA LEU A 27 7.63 3.69 0.02
C LEU A 27 7.55 4.46 1.33
N ARG A 28 6.43 4.31 2.04
CA ARG A 28 6.24 4.92 3.36
C ARG A 28 7.24 4.36 4.38
N ALA A 29 7.43 3.04 4.41
CA ALA A 29 8.40 2.38 5.28
C ALA A 29 9.82 2.86 4.97
N ALA A 30 10.20 2.87 3.69
CA ALA A 30 11.50 3.37 3.23
C ALA A 30 11.74 4.83 3.66
N GLY A 31 10.73 5.68 3.56
CA GLY A 31 10.80 7.07 4.04
C GLY A 31 11.05 7.18 5.55
N TYR A 32 10.38 6.37 6.37
CA TYR A 32 10.64 6.36 7.82
C TYR A 32 12.02 5.82 8.16
N VAL A 33 12.46 4.74 7.49
CA VAL A 33 13.82 4.20 7.66
C VAL A 33 14.84 5.28 7.34
N LEU A 34 14.69 5.99 6.21
CA LEU A 34 15.60 7.06 5.83
C LEU A 34 15.68 8.17 6.90
N VAL A 35 14.54 8.61 7.44
CA VAL A 35 14.51 9.61 8.51
C VAL A 35 15.16 9.09 9.80
N MET A 36 14.88 7.85 10.19
CA MET A 36 15.51 7.24 11.36
C MET A 36 17.02 7.12 11.21
N LEU A 37 17.51 6.69 10.05
CA LEU A 37 18.94 6.60 9.75
C LEU A 37 19.61 7.97 9.80
N LEU A 38 18.97 9.02 9.28
CA LEU A 38 19.47 10.40 9.42
C LEU A 38 19.57 10.82 10.88
N CYS A 39 18.53 10.57 11.68
CA CYS A 39 18.55 10.90 13.11
C CYS A 39 19.65 10.14 13.85
N VAL A 40 19.79 8.83 13.59
CA VAL A 40 20.83 7.99 14.19
C VAL A 40 22.22 8.47 13.77
N GLY A 41 22.44 8.77 12.48
CA GLY A 41 23.72 9.27 11.99
C GLY A 41 24.08 10.64 12.57
N LEU A 42 23.11 11.54 12.72
CA LEU A 42 23.32 12.83 13.39
C LEU A 42 23.67 12.64 14.87
N LEU A 43 22.95 11.76 15.58
CA LEU A 43 23.25 11.47 16.99
C LEU A 43 24.62 10.81 17.15
N ASP A 44 24.98 9.87 16.29
CA ASP A 44 26.31 9.23 16.29
C ASP A 44 27.42 10.26 16.06
N TYR A 45 27.20 11.22 15.16
CA TYR A 45 28.17 12.29 14.91
C TYR A 45 28.45 13.15 16.16
N PHE A 46 27.42 13.49 16.94
CA PHE A 46 27.58 14.34 18.13
C PHE A 46 27.97 13.57 19.40
N LEU A 47 27.54 12.32 19.53
CA LEU A 47 27.71 11.52 20.76
C LEU A 47 28.80 10.46 20.64
N ALA A 48 29.32 10.20 19.43
CA ALA A 48 30.34 9.21 19.13
C ALA A 48 30.02 7.83 19.73
N PHE A 49 28.95 7.20 19.23
CA PHE A 49 28.47 5.96 19.84
C PHE A 49 29.44 4.80 19.66
N GLU A 50 29.58 4.00 20.72
CA GLU A 50 30.30 2.74 20.68
C GLU A 50 29.65 1.77 19.66
N SER A 51 30.43 0.85 19.11
CA SER A 51 29.99 -0.11 18.08
C SER A 51 28.76 -0.92 18.50
N LEU A 52 28.67 -1.33 19.77
CA LEU A 52 27.52 -2.06 20.31
C LEU A 52 26.24 -1.20 20.31
N VAL A 53 26.35 0.09 20.64
CA VAL A 53 25.22 1.02 20.63
C VAL A 53 24.73 1.26 19.20
N ARG A 54 25.63 1.42 18.23
CA ARG A 54 25.27 1.52 16.80
C ARG A 54 24.53 0.27 16.32
N ALA A 55 25.08 -0.92 16.59
CA ALA A 55 24.45 -2.18 16.19
C ALA A 55 23.04 -2.35 16.80
N THR A 56 22.86 -2.01 18.08
CA THR A 56 21.54 -2.08 18.73
C THR A 56 20.55 -1.07 18.16
N LEU A 57 20.98 0.14 17.82
CA LEU A 57 20.14 1.13 17.14
C LEU A 57 19.73 0.66 15.76
N ASP A 58 20.63 0.07 14.98
CA ASP A 58 20.33 -0.46 13.65
C ASP A 58 19.28 -1.57 13.70
N VAL A 59 19.43 -2.50 14.66
CA VAL A 59 18.45 -3.56 14.92
C VAL A 59 17.11 -2.97 15.37
N ALA A 60 17.13 -1.93 16.22
CA ALA A 60 15.90 -1.25 16.66
C ALA A 60 15.18 -0.59 15.49
N VAL A 61 15.91 0.14 14.62
CA VAL A 61 15.36 0.77 13.40
C VAL A 61 14.76 -0.28 12.48
N ALA A 62 15.49 -1.38 12.22
CA ALA A 62 15.00 -2.47 11.38
C ALA A 62 13.74 -3.13 11.96
N THR A 63 13.71 -3.34 13.28
CA THR A 63 12.57 -3.96 13.98
C THR A 63 11.33 -3.05 13.93
N ILE A 64 11.50 -1.75 14.20
CA ILE A 64 10.40 -0.78 14.15
C ILE A 64 9.88 -0.66 12.71
N ALA A 65 10.77 -0.55 11.72
CA ALA A 65 10.39 -0.48 10.32
C ALA A 65 9.64 -1.75 9.86
N GLY A 66 10.14 -2.92 10.24
CA GLY A 66 9.50 -4.21 9.96
C GLY A 66 8.12 -4.31 10.61
N PHE A 67 7.98 -3.92 11.86
CA PHE A 67 6.70 -3.89 12.56
C PHE A 67 5.69 -2.94 11.90
N LEU A 68 6.11 -1.73 11.54
CA LEU A 68 5.24 -0.75 10.86
C LEU A 68 4.80 -1.25 9.49
N LEU A 69 5.73 -1.84 8.72
CA LEU A 69 5.42 -2.43 7.42
C LEU A 69 4.42 -3.58 7.56
N LEU A 70 4.64 -4.50 8.51
CA LEU A 70 3.75 -5.62 8.76
C LEU A 70 2.36 -5.14 9.17
N LYS A 71 2.28 -4.11 10.04
CA LYS A 71 1.01 -3.49 10.44
C LYS A 71 0.24 -2.94 9.23
N TRP A 72 0.91 -2.26 8.29
CA TRP A 72 0.24 -1.74 7.09
C TRP A 72 -0.16 -2.86 6.13
N LEU A 73 0.70 -3.85 5.91
CA LEU A 73 0.38 -5.01 5.08
C LEU A 73 -0.79 -5.82 5.64
N ALA A 74 -0.86 -5.99 6.97
CA ALA A 74 -1.99 -6.62 7.63
C ALA A 74 -3.30 -5.86 7.34
N GLY A 75 -3.29 -4.53 7.45
CA GLY A 75 -4.45 -3.70 7.08
C GLY A 75 -4.85 -3.83 5.61
N ILE A 76 -3.89 -3.93 4.68
CA ILE A 76 -4.16 -4.14 3.25
C ILE A 76 -4.73 -5.54 3.00
N SER A 77 -4.25 -6.54 3.73
CA SER A 77 -4.73 -7.92 3.62
C SER A 77 -6.16 -8.09 4.14
N ALA A 78 -6.56 -7.25 5.10
CA ALA A 78 -7.89 -7.19 5.68
C ALA A 78 -8.92 -6.43 4.81
N LEU A 79 -8.55 -5.91 3.63
CA LEU A 79 -9.50 -5.27 2.71
C LEU A 79 -10.49 -6.28 2.16
N ASP A 80 -11.78 -6.07 2.38
CA ASP A 80 -12.81 -7.01 1.97
C ASP A 80 -13.31 -6.72 0.54
N ASP A 81 -14.17 -7.61 0.02
CA ASP A 81 -14.78 -7.42 -1.31
C ASP A 81 -15.75 -6.23 -1.29
N GLU A 82 -16.34 -5.93 -0.14
CA GLU A 82 -17.19 -4.75 0.09
C GLU A 82 -16.41 -3.44 -0.07
N ASP A 83 -15.19 -3.36 0.47
CA ASP A 83 -14.32 -2.19 0.30
C ASP A 83 -13.97 -1.98 -1.17
N ALA A 84 -13.68 -3.07 -1.89
CA ALA A 84 -13.38 -3.03 -3.32
C ALA A 84 -14.61 -2.57 -4.12
N ALA A 85 -15.81 -3.03 -3.77
CA ALA A 85 -17.04 -2.61 -4.43
C ALA A 85 -17.37 -1.13 -4.17
N CYS A 86 -17.23 -0.67 -2.93
CA CYS A 86 -17.40 0.75 -2.57
C CYS A 86 -16.43 1.64 -3.37
N ARG A 87 -15.16 1.23 -3.45
CA ARG A 87 -14.14 1.92 -4.22
C ARG A 87 -14.50 1.96 -5.71
N ALA A 88 -15.05 0.87 -6.25
CA ALA A 88 -15.45 0.80 -7.65
C ALA A 88 -16.59 1.77 -7.95
N ASP A 89 -17.58 1.87 -7.05
CA ASP A 89 -18.68 2.82 -7.17
C ASP A 89 -18.20 4.28 -7.16
N ASP A 90 -17.21 4.61 -6.33
CA ASP A 90 -16.57 5.93 -6.32
C ASP A 90 -15.88 6.26 -7.65
N LEU A 91 -15.23 5.26 -8.27
CA LEU A 91 -14.53 5.42 -9.55
C LEU A 91 -15.51 5.58 -10.72
N VAL A 92 -16.59 4.78 -10.74
CA VAL A 92 -17.67 4.89 -11.73
C VAL A 92 -18.51 6.16 -11.51
N LYS A 93 -18.36 6.84 -10.36
CA LYS A 93 -19.16 7.99 -9.94
C LYS A 93 -20.66 7.65 -9.89
N SER A 94 -20.98 6.42 -9.53
CA SER A 94 -22.36 5.96 -9.42
C SER A 94 -23.02 6.60 -8.19
N ARG A 95 -24.11 7.35 -8.39
CA ARG A 95 -24.86 7.92 -7.26
C ARG A 95 -25.55 6.87 -6.39
N ARG A 96 -25.78 5.67 -6.93
CA ARG A 96 -26.63 4.64 -6.30
C ARG A 96 -25.86 3.44 -5.76
N ARG A 97 -24.52 3.47 -5.78
CA ARG A 97 -23.66 2.35 -5.36
C ARG A 97 -24.02 1.02 -6.04
N SER A 98 -24.13 1.07 -7.37
CA SER A 98 -24.61 -0.04 -8.20
C SER A 98 -23.75 -1.30 -8.10
N ILE A 99 -22.44 -1.15 -7.87
CA ILE A 99 -21.50 -2.28 -7.79
C ILE A 99 -21.60 -2.95 -6.42
N LEU A 100 -21.68 -2.18 -5.34
CA LEU A 100 -21.92 -2.73 -4.00
C LEU A 100 -23.25 -3.47 -3.93
N SER A 101 -24.33 -2.86 -4.44
CA SER A 101 -25.63 -3.54 -4.48
C SER A 101 -25.59 -4.81 -5.31
N ALA A 102 -24.90 -4.82 -6.46
CA ALA A 102 -24.72 -6.04 -7.25
C ALA A 102 -23.96 -7.15 -6.50
N LEU A 103 -22.96 -6.79 -5.69
CA LEU A 103 -22.23 -7.74 -4.84
C LEU A 103 -23.14 -8.36 -3.76
N GLU A 104 -23.92 -7.52 -3.07
CA GLU A 104 -24.89 -7.97 -2.07
C GLU A 104 -25.95 -8.88 -2.68
N LEU A 105 -26.51 -8.49 -3.83
CA LEU A 105 -27.49 -9.28 -4.59
C LEU A 105 -26.90 -10.61 -5.06
N ASP A 106 -25.65 -10.63 -5.51
CA ASP A 106 -24.97 -11.86 -5.92
C ASP A 106 -24.76 -12.81 -4.73
N ASN A 107 -24.34 -12.28 -3.57
CA ASN A 107 -24.18 -13.04 -2.33
C ASN A 107 -25.53 -13.60 -1.81
N TRP A 108 -26.60 -12.82 -1.92
CA TRP A 108 -27.94 -13.27 -1.55
C TRP A 108 -28.49 -14.34 -2.49
N LEU A 109 -28.36 -14.14 -3.81
CA LEU A 109 -28.70 -15.15 -4.83
C LEU A 109 -27.96 -16.46 -4.61
N ALA A 110 -26.70 -16.43 -4.18
CA ALA A 110 -25.94 -17.64 -3.91
C ALA A 110 -26.52 -18.47 -2.76
N ARG A 111 -27.27 -17.86 -1.83
CA ARG A 111 -27.88 -18.53 -0.67
C ARG A 111 -29.32 -18.98 -0.93
N GLU A 112 -30.12 -18.18 -1.63
CA GLU A 112 -31.58 -18.35 -1.68
C GLU A 112 -32.14 -18.68 -3.08
N ARG A 113 -31.30 -19.05 -4.05
CA ARG A 113 -31.73 -19.25 -5.45
C ARG A 113 -32.88 -20.24 -5.64
N GLY A 114 -32.97 -21.26 -4.78
CA GLY A 114 -33.96 -22.34 -4.91
C GLY A 114 -35.39 -21.92 -4.61
N GLU A 115 -35.60 -20.83 -3.88
CA GLU A 115 -36.93 -20.39 -3.39
C GLU A 115 -37.47 -19.18 -4.17
N MET A 116 -36.69 -18.67 -5.11
CA MET A 116 -36.93 -17.37 -5.74
C MET A 116 -37.79 -17.49 -7.00
N HIS A 117 -38.71 -16.53 -7.21
CA HIS A 117 -39.51 -16.49 -8.42
C HIS A 117 -38.62 -16.25 -9.66
N PRO A 118 -38.83 -16.94 -10.80
CA PRO A 118 -37.96 -16.84 -11.97
C PRO A 118 -37.74 -15.41 -12.49
N LEU A 119 -38.79 -14.58 -12.45
CA LEU A 119 -38.71 -13.17 -12.83
C LEU A 119 -37.76 -12.37 -11.92
N GLN A 120 -37.77 -12.63 -10.61
CA GLN A 120 -36.87 -11.94 -9.67
C GLN A 120 -35.42 -12.33 -9.94
N ALA A 121 -35.15 -13.63 -10.12
CA ALA A 121 -33.82 -14.12 -10.47
C ALA A 121 -33.29 -13.47 -11.76
N TYR A 122 -34.14 -13.33 -12.79
CA TYR A 122 -33.78 -12.66 -14.04
C TYR A 122 -33.41 -11.18 -13.84
N LEU A 123 -34.23 -10.42 -13.10
CA LEU A 123 -33.97 -8.99 -12.84
C LEU A 123 -32.67 -8.79 -12.06
N MET A 124 -32.37 -9.67 -11.12
CA MET A 124 -31.13 -9.62 -10.37
C MET A 124 -29.92 -9.98 -11.24
N ASP A 125 -30.00 -11.04 -12.06
CA ASP A 125 -28.92 -11.40 -12.98
C ASP A 125 -28.64 -10.24 -13.97
N GLN A 126 -29.69 -9.56 -14.46
CA GLN A 126 -29.54 -8.37 -15.31
C GLN A 126 -28.85 -7.21 -14.58
N SER A 127 -29.17 -6.99 -13.30
CA SER A 127 -28.50 -5.95 -12.50
C SER A 127 -27.01 -6.22 -12.28
N VAL A 128 -26.65 -7.49 -12.07
CA VAL A 128 -25.25 -7.94 -11.94
C VAL A 128 -24.51 -7.79 -13.27
N GLU A 129 -25.15 -8.10 -14.39
CA GLU A 129 -24.56 -7.93 -15.73
C GLU A 129 -24.27 -6.46 -16.06
N VAL A 130 -25.18 -5.55 -15.73
CA VAL A 130 -24.95 -4.11 -15.88
C VAL A 130 -23.78 -3.65 -15.01
N ALA A 131 -23.71 -4.08 -13.74
CA ALA A 131 -22.59 -3.76 -12.86
C ALA A 131 -21.26 -4.34 -13.37
N ALA A 132 -21.27 -5.54 -13.95
CA ALA A 132 -20.11 -6.15 -14.59
C ALA A 132 -19.63 -5.34 -15.80
N SER A 133 -20.56 -4.84 -16.61
CA SER A 133 -20.25 -3.95 -17.74
C SER A 133 -19.62 -2.65 -17.27
N ASP A 134 -20.18 -2.02 -16.24
CA ASP A 134 -19.65 -0.78 -15.66
C ASP A 134 -18.25 -0.98 -15.07
N LEU A 135 -18.03 -2.09 -14.36
CA LEU A 135 -16.70 -2.46 -13.88
C LEU A 135 -15.73 -2.75 -15.03
N GLY A 136 -16.21 -3.36 -16.12
CA GLY A 136 -15.43 -3.64 -17.33
C GLY A 136 -15.02 -2.39 -18.11
N ARG A 137 -15.73 -1.28 -17.94
CA ARG A 137 -15.38 0.04 -18.52
C ARG A 137 -14.24 0.73 -17.79
N LEU A 138 -13.97 0.37 -16.54
CA LEU A 138 -12.85 0.92 -15.79
C LEU A 138 -11.53 0.45 -16.39
N GLY A 139 -10.65 1.40 -16.69
CA GLY A 139 -9.33 1.11 -17.22
C GLY A 139 -8.39 0.57 -16.13
N PHE A 140 -7.26 0.01 -16.54
CA PHE A 140 -6.19 -0.35 -15.60
C PHE A 140 -5.74 0.85 -14.75
N ALA A 141 -5.76 2.05 -15.34
CA ALA A 141 -5.38 3.29 -14.66
C ALA A 141 -6.29 3.64 -13.47
N ASP A 142 -7.58 3.28 -13.55
CA ASP A 142 -8.57 3.60 -12.52
C ASP A 142 -8.46 2.65 -11.32
N HIS A 143 -8.09 1.38 -11.58
CA HIS A 143 -7.92 0.36 -10.55
C HIS A 143 -6.69 0.60 -9.66
N PHE A 144 -5.65 1.22 -10.20
CA PHE A 144 -4.41 1.42 -9.50
C PHE A 144 -4.41 2.77 -8.74
N PRO A 145 -3.97 2.83 -7.47
CA PRO A 145 -4.06 4.02 -6.63
C PRO A 145 -2.96 5.04 -6.96
N PHE A 146 -2.91 5.53 -8.20
CA PHE A 146 -1.86 6.44 -8.70
C PHE A 146 -1.76 7.72 -7.88
N ARG A 147 -2.90 8.29 -7.47
CA ARG A 147 -2.91 9.52 -6.65
C ARG A 147 -2.20 9.32 -5.32
N ASP A 148 -2.51 8.23 -4.63
CA ASP A 148 -1.89 7.89 -3.35
C ASP A 148 -0.41 7.58 -3.55
N LEU A 149 -0.08 6.78 -4.56
CA LEU A 149 1.31 6.45 -4.88
C LEU A 149 2.13 7.70 -5.17
N TRP A 150 1.64 8.60 -6.01
CA TRP A 150 2.34 9.81 -6.39
C TRP A 150 2.54 10.75 -5.19
N GLN A 151 1.55 10.83 -4.30
CA GLN A 151 1.71 11.57 -3.04
C GLN A 151 2.82 10.95 -2.17
N ARG A 152 2.90 9.62 -2.08
CA ARG A 152 3.99 8.94 -1.34
C ARG A 152 5.34 9.12 -2.00
N ILE A 153 5.43 9.04 -3.33
CA ILE A 153 6.65 9.31 -4.09
C ILE A 153 7.14 10.73 -3.84
N ARG A 154 6.25 11.74 -3.86
CA ARG A 154 6.62 13.13 -3.56
C ARG A 154 7.18 13.30 -2.16
N VAL A 155 6.51 12.73 -1.15
CA VAL A 155 6.99 12.79 0.24
C VAL A 155 8.35 12.12 0.37
N PHE A 156 8.51 10.92 -0.20
CA PHE A 156 9.78 10.21 -0.21
C PHE A 156 10.88 11.00 -0.92
N ALA A 157 10.57 11.61 -2.08
CA ALA A 157 11.52 12.42 -2.82
C ALA A 157 11.99 13.64 -2.02
N VAL A 158 11.10 14.30 -1.28
CA VAL A 158 11.47 15.39 -0.36
C VAL A 158 12.41 14.88 0.74
N GLN A 159 12.08 13.75 1.37
CA GLN A 159 12.92 13.14 2.41
C GLN A 159 14.30 12.75 1.85
N ALA A 160 14.34 12.13 0.67
CA ALA A 160 15.57 11.77 -0.03
C ALA A 160 16.40 13.00 -0.40
N THR A 161 15.76 14.07 -0.88
CA THR A 161 16.45 15.33 -1.21
C THR A 161 17.08 15.95 0.03
N VAL A 162 16.36 15.96 1.16
CA VAL A 162 16.90 16.44 2.44
C VAL A 162 18.07 15.56 2.90
N ALA A 163 17.94 14.24 2.81
CA ALA A 163 19.01 13.31 3.17
C ALA A 163 20.29 13.56 2.34
N VAL A 164 20.12 13.69 1.02
CA VAL A 164 21.22 13.98 0.09
C VAL A 164 21.82 15.36 0.37
N ALA A 165 21.02 16.38 0.66
CA ALA A 165 21.52 17.71 1.00
C ALA A 165 22.35 17.69 2.31
N VAL A 166 21.88 16.99 3.35
CA VAL A 166 22.62 16.82 4.60
C VAL A 166 23.95 16.09 4.37
N ALA A 167 23.93 15.03 3.56
CA ALA A 167 25.12 14.28 3.20
C ALA A 167 26.11 15.11 2.37
N ALA A 168 25.63 15.92 1.42
CA ALA A 168 26.46 16.77 0.57
C ALA A 168 27.12 17.92 1.35
N LEU A 169 26.42 18.49 2.34
CA LEU A 169 26.98 19.53 3.21
C LEU A 169 28.06 18.99 4.15
N ASN A 170 28.06 17.68 4.43
CA ASN A 170 29.01 17.02 5.32
C ASN A 170 29.60 15.78 4.62
N ALA A 171 30.22 15.99 3.45
CA ALA A 171 30.67 14.89 2.59
C ALA A 171 31.59 13.90 3.32
N ASP A 172 32.52 14.40 4.14
CA ASP A 172 33.42 13.55 4.92
C ASP A 172 32.66 12.70 5.96
N ALA A 173 31.73 13.33 6.70
CA ALA A 173 30.88 12.62 7.64
C ALA A 173 29.97 11.60 6.95
N ALA A 174 29.47 11.89 5.75
CA ALA A 174 28.65 10.97 4.98
C ALA A 174 29.44 9.73 4.56
N VAL A 175 30.70 9.88 4.12
CA VAL A 175 31.59 8.75 3.80
C VAL A 175 31.85 7.91 5.06
N THR A 176 32.15 8.55 6.19
CA THR A 176 32.37 7.84 7.46
C THR A 176 31.11 7.11 7.93
N ILE A 177 29.94 7.74 7.89
CA ILE A 177 28.66 7.13 8.27
C ILE A 177 28.34 5.93 7.35
N VAL A 178 28.41 6.10 6.03
CA VAL A 178 28.13 5.01 5.07
C VAL A 178 29.10 3.85 5.25
N SER A 179 30.39 4.13 5.46
CA SER A 179 31.39 3.08 5.70
C SER A 179 31.10 2.32 7.00
N ARG A 180 30.77 3.03 8.09
CA ARG A 180 30.39 2.43 9.38
C ARG A 180 29.10 1.61 9.30
N PHE A 181 28.12 2.05 8.52
CA PHE A 181 26.90 1.27 8.27
C PHE A 181 27.17 0.00 7.47
N SER A 182 28.02 0.08 6.44
CA SER A 182 28.37 -1.08 5.62
C SER A 182 29.27 -2.08 6.35
N SER A 183 29.96 -1.64 7.40
CA SER A 183 30.95 -2.41 8.15
C SER A 183 30.89 -2.08 9.64
N PRO A 184 29.83 -2.48 10.36
CA PRO A 184 29.58 -2.07 11.75
C PRO A 184 30.62 -2.59 12.76
N PHE A 185 31.36 -3.64 12.39
CA PHE A 185 32.39 -4.25 13.25
C PHE A 185 33.81 -3.72 13.00
N LEU A 186 34.00 -2.86 12.00
CA LEU A 186 35.28 -2.20 11.76
C LEU A 186 35.35 -0.91 12.56
N ASP A 187 36.41 -0.77 13.36
CA ASP A 187 36.65 0.42 14.16
C ASP A 187 37.21 1.54 13.27
N ILE A 188 36.29 2.25 12.61
CA ILE A 188 36.62 3.38 11.72
C ILE A 188 36.60 4.64 12.60
N PRO A 189 37.75 5.28 12.90
CA PRO A 189 37.78 6.49 13.71
C PRO A 189 36.97 7.62 13.06
N PRO A 190 36.39 8.53 13.87
CA PRO A 190 35.53 9.61 13.38
C PRO A 190 36.29 10.61 12.49
#